data_AF-A0A1R1XS69-F1
#
_entry.id   AF-A0A1R1XS69-F1
#
_cell.length_a   1.000
_cell.length_b   1.000
_cell.length_c   1.000
_cell.angle_alpha   90.00
_cell.angle_beta   90.00
_cell.angle_gamma   90.00
#
_symmetry.space_group_name_H-M   'P 1'
#
loop_
_entity.id
_entity.type
_entity.pdbx_description
1 polymer ?
#
loop_
_entity_poly.entity_id
_entity_poly.type
_entity_poly.pdbx_seq_one_letter_code
_entity_poly.pdbx_strand_id
1 'polypeptide(L)'
;MKKLKFYLIVWEVEKKAYDEISKIGEVIDITVLKYKNINAFPSKSIKINFKTNNDNHIQSSLEIMGVKVLLLWKGAQPVCT
;
A
#
# COMPACT_ATOMS: atom_id res chain seq x y z
N MET A 1 3.96 14.18 22.54
CA MET A 1 3.56 12.77 22.37
C MET A 1 2.81 12.43 21.06
N LYS A 2 2.60 13.35 20.09
CA LYS A 2 1.89 13.02 18.83
C LYS A 2 2.70 12.11 17.88
N LYS A 3 4.02 12.28 17.80
CA LYS A 3 4.91 11.50 16.89
C LYS A 3 4.81 9.98 17.08
N LEU A 4 4.74 9.49 18.32
CA LEU A 4 4.70 8.05 18.61
C LEU A 4 3.41 7.37 18.10
N LYS A 5 2.26 8.04 18.26
CA LYS A 5 0.96 7.52 17.81
C LYS A 5 0.87 7.35 16.29
N PHE A 6 1.51 8.24 15.52
CA PHE A 6 1.46 8.16 14.05
C PHE A 6 2.32 7.02 13.48
N TYR A 7 3.44 6.68 14.12
CA TYR A 7 4.29 5.57 13.69
C TYR A 7 3.59 4.22 13.83
N LEU A 8 2.83 4.02 14.91
CA LEU A 8 2.02 2.82 15.14
C LEU A 8 0.97 2.63 14.04
N ILE A 9 0.24 3.69 13.69
CA ILE A 9 -0.83 3.62 12.68
C ILE A 9 -0.27 3.26 11.30
N VAL A 10 0.87 3.84 10.91
CA VAL A 10 1.48 3.53 9.60
C VAL A 10 1.92 2.06 9.53
N TRP A 11 2.52 1.55 10.60
CA TRP A 11 2.99 0.17 10.64
C TRP A 11 1.84 -0.85 10.62
N GLU A 12 0.73 -0.55 11.31
CA GLU A 12 -0.48 -1.36 11.26
C GLU A 12 -1.12 -1.37 9.86
N VAL A 13 -1.15 -0.21 9.19
CA VAL A 13 -1.64 -0.12 7.80
C VAL A 13 -0.72 -0.88 6.84
N GLU A 14 0.59 -0.77 7.03
CA GLU A 14 1.60 -1.47 6.24
C GLU A 14 1.46 -2.99 6.36
N LYS A 15 1.37 -3.50 7.59
CA LYS A 15 1.21 -4.93 7.87
C LYS A 15 -0.08 -5.47 7.26
N LYS A 16 -1.20 -4.77 7.44
CA LYS A 16 -2.48 -5.22 6.92
C LYS A 16 -2.54 -5.15 5.39
N ALA A 17 -1.91 -4.15 4.78
CA ALA A 17 -1.78 -4.10 3.33
C ALA A 17 -0.88 -5.24 2.79
N TYR A 18 0.21 -5.58 3.48
CA TYR A 18 1.01 -6.76 3.15
C TYR A 18 0.18 -8.04 3.21
N ASP A 19 -0.60 -8.25 4.28
CA ASP A 19 -1.42 -9.45 4.45
C ASP A 19 -2.48 -9.59 3.35
N GLU A 20 -3.08 -8.50 2.88
CA GLU A 20 -4.05 -8.56 1.77
C GLU A 20 -3.38 -8.75 0.40
N ILE A 21 -2.29 -8.02 0.11
CA ILE A 21 -1.61 -8.13 -1.19
C ILE A 21 -0.88 -9.47 -1.33
N SER A 22 -0.36 -10.04 -0.24
CA SER A 22 0.28 -11.37 -0.26
C SER A 22 -0.65 -12.52 -0.63
N LYS A 23 -1.97 -12.34 -0.47
CA LYS A 23 -2.98 -13.29 -0.98
C LYS A 23 -3.14 -13.21 -2.51
N ILE A 24 -2.79 -12.07 -3.10
CA ILE A 24 -2.92 -11.79 -4.54
C ILE A 24 -1.63 -12.16 -5.28
N GLY A 25 -0.47 -11.97 -4.66
CA GLY A 25 0.82 -12.25 -5.27
C GLY A 25 2.00 -12.13 -4.32
N GLU A 26 3.19 -12.33 -4.85
CA GLU A 26 4.44 -12.23 -4.09
C GLU A 26 4.79 -10.75 -3.88
N VAL A 27 4.80 -10.30 -2.63
CA VAL A 27 5.22 -8.94 -2.28
C VAL A 27 6.74 -8.83 -2.37
N ILE A 28 7.24 -7.93 -3.22
CA ILE A 28 8.66 -7.71 -3.48
C ILE A 28 9.22 -6.65 -2.53
N ASP A 29 8.48 -5.54 -2.39
CA ASP A 29 8.93 -4.38 -1.60
C ASP A 29 7.74 -3.58 -1.07
N ILE A 30 7.92 -3.02 0.13
CA ILE A 30 7.01 -2.04 0.71
C ILE A 30 7.81 -0.80 1.08
N THR A 31 7.43 0.32 0.48
CA THR A 31 8.05 1.62 0.72
C THR A 31 7.01 2.60 1.26
N VAL A 32 7.25 3.12 2.47
CA VAL A 32 6.48 4.24 3.03
C VAL A 32 6.99 5.55 2.40
N LEU A 33 6.18 6.18 1.55
CA LEU A 33 6.57 7.42 0.89
C LEU A 33 6.43 8.58 1.89
N LYS A 34 7.54 9.25 2.22
CA LYS A 34 7.52 10.53 2.96
C LYS A 34 7.48 11.71 1.99
N TYR A 35 6.44 12.53 2.04
CA TYR A 35 6.40 13.77 1.24
C TYR A 35 7.36 14.82 1.84
N LYS A 36 8.13 15.49 0.97
CA LYS A 36 9.14 16.50 1.33
C LYS A 36 8.55 17.80 1.88
N ASN A 37 7.27 18.08 1.60
CA ASN A 37 6.55 19.25 2.09
C ASN A 37 5.88 18.97 3.45
N ILE A 38 6.53 19.46 4.50
CA ILE A 38 6.24 19.21 5.92
C ILE A 38 4.87 19.77 6.37
N ASN A 39 4.24 20.65 5.57
CA ASN A 39 2.99 21.33 5.92
C ASN A 39 1.72 20.64 5.45
N ALA A 40 1.81 19.63 4.58
CA ALA A 40 0.67 18.83 4.18
C ALA A 40 0.79 17.47 4.87
N PHE A 41 0.01 17.26 5.93
CA PHE A 41 -0.42 16.01 6.56
C PHE A 41 0.51 14.77 6.46
N PRO A 42 0.75 14.04 7.58
CA PRO A 42 1.72 12.95 7.62
C PRO A 42 1.49 11.98 6.47
N SER A 43 2.56 11.73 5.72
CA SER A 43 2.56 11.04 4.43
C SER A 43 1.72 9.76 4.46
N LYS A 44 0.54 9.83 3.84
CA LYS A 44 -0.52 8.81 3.94
C LYS A 44 -0.42 7.70 2.88
N SER A 45 0.70 7.61 2.17
CA SER A 45 0.85 6.73 1.02
C SER A 45 1.94 5.70 1.24
N ILE A 46 1.56 4.43 1.12
CA ILE A 46 2.46 3.28 1.08
C ILE A 46 2.49 2.79 -0.35
N LYS A 47 3.69 2.57 -0.89
CA LYS A 47 3.89 1.94 -2.20
C LYS A 47 4.26 0.48 -1.97
N ILE A 48 3.54 -0.43 -2.60
CA ILE A 48 3.78 -1.87 -2.54
C ILE A 48 4.09 -2.34 -3.96
N ASN A 49 5.26 -2.94 -4.16
CA ASN A 49 5.59 -3.64 -5.39
C ASN A 49 5.35 -5.13 -5.16
N PHE A 50 4.55 -5.76 -6.00
CA PHE A 50 4.27 -7.19 -5.90
C PHE A 50 4.15 -7.79 -7.29
N LYS A 51 4.41 -9.09 -7.39
CA LYS A 51 4.27 -9.88 -8.60
C LYS A 51 3.03 -10.75 -8.46
N THR A 52 2.09 -10.59 -9.39
CA THR A 52 0.94 -11.48 -9.51
C THR A 52 0.80 -11.92 -10.96
N ASN A 53 0.20 -13.09 -11.16
CA ASN A 53 -0.21 -13.57 -12.47
C ASN A 53 -1.72 -13.33 -12.70
N ASN A 54 -2.42 -12.70 -11.74
CA ASN A 54 -3.86 -12.56 -11.75
C ASN A 54 -4.32 -11.16 -11.32
N ASP A 55 -4.18 -10.24 -12.25
CA ASP A 55 -4.43 -8.81 -12.12
C ASP A 55 -5.92 -8.50 -11.85
N ASN A 56 -6.82 -9.41 -12.25
CA ASN A 56 -8.27 -9.27 -12.11
C ASN A 56 -8.76 -9.31 -10.66
N HIS A 57 -7.93 -9.76 -9.72
CA HIS A 57 -8.28 -9.86 -8.29
C HIS A 57 -7.79 -8.67 -7.45
N ILE A 58 -7.17 -7.65 -8.06
CA ILE A 58 -6.72 -6.47 -7.33
C ILE A 58 -7.93 -5.57 -7.05
N GLN A 59 -8.38 -5.54 -5.80
CA GLN A 59 -9.44 -4.64 -5.35
C GLN A 59 -9.01 -3.17 -5.49
N SER A 60 -9.95 -2.27 -5.79
CA SER A 60 -9.68 -0.83 -5.92
C SER A 60 -9.55 -0.11 -4.57
N SER A 61 -9.99 -0.73 -3.48
CA SER A 61 -9.89 -0.18 -2.14
C SER A 61 -9.90 -1.27 -1.07
N LEU A 62 -9.20 -1.01 0.04
CA LEU A 62 -9.20 -1.83 1.24
C LEU A 62 -9.72 -1.01 2.43
N GLU A 63 -10.47 -1.64 3.32
CA GLU A 63 -10.83 -1.04 4.59
C GLU A 63 -9.88 -1.51 5.69
N ILE A 64 -9.07 -0.59 6.20
CA ILE A 64 -8.06 -0.87 7.21
C ILE A 64 -8.38 -0.03 8.44
N MET A 65 -8.81 -0.69 9.51
CA MET A 65 -9.13 -0.05 10.81
C MET A 65 -10.16 1.09 10.70
N GLY A 66 -11.21 0.90 9.88
CA GLY A 66 -12.24 1.90 9.63
C GLY A 66 -11.80 3.05 8.72
N VAL A 67 -10.59 2.97 8.15
CA VAL A 67 -10.10 3.91 7.14
C VAL A 67 -10.14 3.24 5.78
N LYS A 68 -10.83 3.87 4.83
CA LYS A 68 -10.84 3.45 3.43
C LYS A 68 -9.51 3.84 2.78
N VAL A 69 -8.74 2.84 2.38
CA VAL A 69 -7.48 2.98 1.65
C VAL A 69 -7.76 2.72 0.17
N LEU A 70 -7.39 3.67 -0.69
CA LEU A 70 -7.50 3.52 -2.14
C LEU A 70 -6.24 2.83 -2.67
N LEU A 71 -6.44 1.79 -3.47
CA LEU A 71 -5.36 1.08 -4.15
C LEU A 71 -5.23 1.63 -5.57
N LEU A 72 -4.09 2.26 -5.84
CA LEU A 72 -3.70 2.69 -7.18
C LEU A 72 -2.59 1.76 -7.66
N TRP A 73 -2.81 1.08 -8.78
CA TRP A 73 -1.84 0.15 -9.34
C TRP A 73 -1.66 0.39 -10.82
N LYS A 74 -0.49 0.00 -11.33
CA LYS A 74 -0.17 0.03 -12.76
C LYS A 74 0.55 -1.28 -13.09
N GLY A 75 -0.09 -2.13 -13.88
CA GLY A 75 0.53 -3.35 -14.41
C GLY A 75 1.51 -3.04 -15.55
N ALA A 76 2.41 -3.99 -15.82
CA ALA A 76 3.14 -4.01 -17.10
C ALA A 76 2.19 -4.49 -18.19
N GLN A 77 2.22 -3.89 -19.39
CA GLN A 77 1.48 -4.42 -20.53
C GLN A 77 1.94 -5.87 -20.80
N PRO A 78 1.05 -6.79 -21.17
CA PRO A 78 1.45 -8.14 -21.55
C PRO A 78 2.47 -8.01 -22.69
N VAL A 79 3.66 -8.57 -22.48
CA VAL A 79 4.63 -8.74 -23.56
C VAL A 79 4.02 -9.80 -24.47
N CYS A 80 3.37 -9.39 -25.56
CA CYS A 80 3.03 -10.30 -26.64
C CYS A 80 4.34 -10.78 -27.25
N THR A 81 4.75 -12.01 -26.95
CA THR A 81 5.70 -12.79 -27.76
C THR A 81 4.99 -13.38 -28.95
#